data_AF-A0A1V5XLW4-F1
#
_entry.id   AF-A0A1V5XLW4-F1
#
_cell.length_a   1.000
_cell.length_b   1.000
_cell.length_c   1.000
_cell.angle_alpha   90.00
_cell.angle_beta   90.00
_cell.angle_gamma   90.00
#
_symmetry.space_group_name_H-M   'P 1'
#
loop_
_entity.id
_entity.type
_entity.pdbx_description
1 polymer ?
#
loop_
_entity_poly.entity_id
_entity_poly.type
_entity_poly.pdbx_seq_one_letter_code
_entity_poly.pdbx_strand_id
1 'polypeptide(L)'
;MLATILVVLDDPKIGEESIRCGLELAKRLASRVEVLVLGEAPGATTAELDGFAALAQVARDEGVDLSIHRRSGDKTSELLKYLASQAHVRALVWGGDDAALSVTSSSRRRHWFGRMREQVECPIVTASRKRSIAKRSEGSEN
;
A
#
# COMPACT_ATOMS: atom_id res chain seq x y z
N MET A 1 -3.92 -1.83 -22.96
CA MET A 1 -3.92 -2.29 -21.56
C MET A 1 -3.72 -1.07 -20.68
N LEU A 2 -4.59 -0.84 -19.69
CA LEU A 2 -4.40 0.22 -18.71
C LEU A 2 -3.26 -0.17 -17.77
N ALA A 3 -2.43 0.79 -17.38
CA ALA A 3 -1.39 0.56 -16.38
C ALA A 3 -2.04 0.34 -15.00
N THR A 4 -1.35 -0.40 -14.11
CA THR A 4 -1.84 -0.68 -12.75
C THR A 4 -1.08 0.14 -11.71
N ILE A 5 -1.81 0.75 -10.79
CA ILE A 5 -1.31 1.19 -9.49
C ILE A 5 -1.59 0.08 -8.48
N LEU A 6 -0.53 -0.51 -7.93
CA LEU A 6 -0.65 -1.61 -6.96
C LEU A 6 -0.59 -1.05 -5.54
N VAL A 7 -1.62 -1.24 -4.73
CA VAL A 7 -1.59 -0.92 -3.30
C VAL A 7 -1.34 -2.20 -2.52
N VAL A 8 -0.28 -2.25 -1.70
CA VAL A 8 0.08 -3.44 -0.90
C VAL A 8 -0.21 -3.20 0.56
N LEU A 9 -0.97 -4.11 1.18
CA LEU A 9 -1.35 -4.11 2.58
C LEU A 9 -0.76 -5.35 3.28
N ASP A 10 -0.10 -5.13 4.41
CA ASP A 10 0.63 -6.12 5.22
C ASP A 10 -0.23 -6.79 6.31
N ASP A 11 -1.40 -6.22 6.59
CA ASP A 11 -2.35 -6.62 7.63
C ASP A 11 -3.77 -6.22 7.12
N PRO A 12 -4.85 -6.91 7.53
CA PRO A 12 -6.22 -6.49 7.23
C PRO A 12 -6.59 -5.08 7.67
N LYS A 13 -5.77 -4.40 8.48
CA LYS A 13 -5.91 -2.96 8.72
C LYS A 13 -5.71 -2.19 7.42
N ILE A 14 -6.83 -1.91 6.76
CA ILE A 14 -6.89 -1.07 5.56
C ILE A 14 -6.32 0.31 5.91
N GLY A 15 -5.14 0.61 5.38
CA GLY A 15 -4.56 1.94 5.42
C GLY A 15 -5.36 2.87 4.50
N GLU A 16 -6.41 3.51 5.03
CA GLU A 16 -7.29 4.43 4.29
C GLU A 16 -6.49 5.46 3.47
N GLU A 17 -5.39 5.96 4.03
CA GLU A 17 -4.51 6.92 3.37
C GLU A 17 -3.80 6.34 2.13
N SER A 18 -3.31 5.10 2.22
CA SER A 18 -2.64 4.44 1.09
C SER A 18 -3.62 4.07 -0.01
N ILE A 19 -4.84 3.68 0.37
CA ILE A 19 -5.95 3.50 -0.57
C ILE A 19 -6.29 4.81 -1.29
N ARG A 20 -6.54 5.88 -0.54
CA ARG A 20 -6.86 7.20 -1.10
C ARG A 20 -5.74 7.70 -2.01
N CYS A 21 -4.48 7.51 -1.59
CA CYS A 21 -3.32 7.82 -2.40
C CYS A 21 -3.30 7.02 -3.72
N GLY A 22 -3.59 5.71 -3.65
CA GLY A 22 -3.69 4.84 -4.82
C GLY A 22 -4.77 5.28 -5.80
N LEU A 23 -5.99 5.57 -5.30
CA LEU A 23 -7.11 6.06 -6.10
C LEU A 23 -6.78 7.40 -6.79
N GLU A 24 -6.25 8.36 -6.04
CA GLU A 24 -5.87 9.67 -6.58
C GLU A 24 -4.74 9.58 -7.61
N LEU A 25 -3.77 8.70 -7.39
CA LEU A 25 -2.69 8.45 -8.34
C LEU A 25 -3.23 7.80 -9.62
N ALA A 26 -4.14 6.84 -9.49
CA ALA A 26 -4.76 6.14 -10.61
C ALA A 26 -5.59 7.08 -11.49
N LYS A 27 -6.39 7.99 -10.91
CA LYS A 27 -7.11 9.03 -11.65
C LYS A 27 -6.16 9.90 -12.49
N ARG A 28 -5.10 10.42 -11.88
CA ARG A 28 -4.13 11.31 -12.55
C ARG A 28 -3.38 10.63 -13.69
N LEU A 29 -3.20 9.32 -13.59
CA LEU A 29 -2.44 8.53 -14.55
C LEU A 29 -3.32 7.70 -15.49
N ALA A 30 -4.65 7.91 -15.47
CA ALA A 30 -5.62 7.11 -16.22
C ALA A 30 -5.34 5.59 -16.11
N SER A 31 -5.16 5.14 -14.88
CA SER A 31 -4.74 3.77 -14.53
C SER A 31 -5.82 3.11 -13.67
N ARG A 32 -5.77 1.78 -13.56
CA ARG A 32 -6.61 1.03 -12.60
C ARG A 32 -5.86 0.83 -11.28
N VAL A 33 -6.60 0.50 -10.22
CA VAL A 33 -6.06 0.14 -8.92
C VAL A 33 -6.20 -1.35 -8.68
N GLU A 34 -5.12 -1.98 -8.23
CA GLU A 34 -5.16 -3.32 -7.66
C GLU A 34 -4.71 -3.24 -6.21
N VAL A 35 -5.52 -3.77 -5.29
CA VAL A 35 -5.20 -3.86 -3.87
C VAL A 35 -4.80 -5.28 -3.57
N LEU A 36 -3.56 -5.48 -3.10
CA LEU A 36 -3.04 -6.77 -2.68
C LEU A 36 -2.92 -6.81 -1.16
N VAL A 37 -3.74 -7.64 -0.53
CA VAL A 37 -3.72 -7.90 0.92
C VAL A 37 -2.96 -9.19 1.18
N LEU A 38 -1.87 -9.09 1.93
CA LEU A 38 -0.98 -10.19 2.26
C LEU A 38 -1.20 -10.61 3.72
N GLY A 39 -1.88 -11.73 3.92
CA GLY A 39 -2.14 -12.30 5.25
C GLY A 39 -1.39 -13.60 5.49
N GLU A 40 -1.30 -14.02 6.75
CA GLU A 40 -0.80 -15.36 7.10
C GLU A 40 -1.93 -16.39 7.14
N ALA A 41 -3.10 -16.00 7.63
CA ALA A 41 -4.26 -16.88 7.73
C ALA A 41 -4.97 -17.06 6.37
N PRO A 42 -5.38 -18.28 6.01
CA PRO A 42 -6.20 -18.52 4.83
C PRO A 42 -7.62 -17.95 5.02
N GLY A 43 -8.18 -17.41 3.93
CA GLY A 43 -9.55 -16.88 3.91
C GLY A 43 -9.70 -15.48 4.51
N ALA A 44 -10.60 -14.68 3.92
CA ALA A 44 -10.97 -13.37 4.46
C ALA A 44 -12.03 -13.54 5.56
N THR A 45 -11.88 -12.76 6.63
CA THR A 45 -12.91 -12.57 7.66
C THR A 45 -14.09 -11.78 7.10
N THR A 46 -15.27 -11.89 7.71
CA THR A 46 -16.45 -11.11 7.32
C THR A 46 -16.15 -9.60 7.34
N ALA A 47 -15.44 -9.12 8.36
CA ALA A 47 -15.06 -7.71 8.48
C ALA A 47 -14.13 -7.25 7.34
N GLU A 48 -13.20 -8.10 6.90
CA GLU A 48 -12.37 -7.82 5.71
C GLU A 48 -13.24 -7.72 4.46
N LEU A 49 -14.18 -8.65 4.26
CA LEU A 49 -15.08 -8.65 3.09
C LEU A 49 -15.95 -7.40 3.04
N ASP A 50 -16.51 -6.98 4.18
CA ASP A 50 -17.30 -5.76 4.28
C ASP A 50 -16.45 -4.52 3.97
N GLY A 51 -15.21 -4.48 4.50
CA GLY A 51 -14.24 -3.42 4.18
C GLY A 51 -13.87 -3.38 2.70
N PHE A 52 -13.69 -4.55 2.06
CA PHE A 52 -13.41 -4.66 0.63
C PHE A 52 -14.59 -4.20 -0.23
N ALA A 53 -15.83 -4.55 0.16
CA ALA A 53 -17.03 -4.11 -0.53
C ALA A 53 -17.21 -2.58 -0.44
N ALA A 54 -17.02 -2.01 0.76
CA ALA A 54 -17.08 -0.56 0.97
C ALA A 54 -16.01 0.17 0.12
N LEU A 55 -14.80 -0.37 0.08
CA LEU A 55 -13.71 0.17 -0.75
C LEU A 55 -14.04 0.11 -2.25
N ALA A 56 -14.52 -1.02 -2.74
CA ALA A 56 -14.92 -1.16 -4.14
C ALA A 56 -16.04 -0.18 -4.51
N GLN A 57 -16.95 0.12 -3.58
CA GLN A 57 -17.98 1.13 -3.79
C GLN A 57 -17.37 2.54 -3.89
N VAL A 58 -16.48 2.92 -2.97
CA VAL A 58 -15.79 4.23 -3.02
C VAL A 58 -15.04 4.41 -4.34
N ALA A 59 -14.29 3.40 -4.78
CA ALA A 59 -13.56 3.46 -6.05
C ALA A 59 -14.49 3.64 -7.25
N ARG A 60 -15.63 2.94 -7.26
CA ARG A 60 -16.66 3.06 -8.29
C ARG A 60 -17.27 4.46 -8.32
N ASP A 61 -17.59 5.02 -7.16
CA ASP A 61 -18.13 6.39 -7.04
C ASP A 61 -17.12 7.43 -7.53
N GLU A 62 -15.83 7.12 -7.40
CA GLU A 62 -14.71 7.92 -7.90
C GLU A 62 -14.35 7.65 -9.38
N GLY A 63 -15.04 6.72 -10.05
CA GLY A 63 -14.82 6.38 -11.46
C GLY A 63 -13.51 5.60 -11.72
N VAL A 64 -12.97 4.93 -10.70
CA VAL A 64 -11.72 4.15 -10.78
C VAL A 64 -12.03 2.66 -10.76
N ASP A 65 -11.48 1.92 -11.72
CA ASP A 65 -11.50 0.45 -11.71
C ASP A 65 -10.60 -0.06 -10.59
N LEU A 66 -11.19 -0.78 -9.62
CA LEU A 66 -10.51 -1.32 -8.46
C LEU A 66 -10.75 -2.82 -8.33
N SER A 67 -9.67 -3.59 -8.26
CA SER A 67 -9.69 -5.02 -7.95
C SER A 67 -8.97 -5.30 -6.64
N ILE A 68 -9.49 -6.24 -5.85
CA ILE A 68 -8.91 -6.61 -4.54
C ILE A 68 -8.52 -8.08 -4.59
N HIS A 69 -7.28 -8.37 -4.19
CA HIS A 69 -6.68 -9.69 -4.17
C HIS A 69 -6.15 -9.98 -2.77
N ARG A 70 -6.58 -11.10 -2.18
CA ARG A 70 -6.04 -11.59 -0.92
C ARG A 70 -5.13 -12.79 -1.20
N ARG A 71 -3.91 -12.76 -0.68
CA ARG A 71 -2.97 -13.88 -0.74
C ARG A 71 -2.58 -14.30 0.68
N SER A 72 -2.38 -15.60 0.86
CA SER A 72 -2.01 -16.18 2.15
C SER A 72 -0.73 -16.98 2.02
N GLY A 73 0.25 -16.70 2.87
CA GLY A 73 1.56 -17.36 2.88
C GLY A 73 2.70 -16.42 3.25
N ASP A 74 3.92 -16.79 2.85
CA ASP A 74 5.08 -15.90 3.01
C ASP A 74 4.87 -14.62 2.19
N LYS A 75 4.79 -13.48 2.87
CA LYS A 75 4.45 -12.17 2.27
C LYS A 75 5.39 -11.79 1.13
N THR A 76 6.68 -12.08 1.26
CA THR A 76 7.69 -11.80 0.23
C THR A 76 7.40 -12.60 -1.03
N SER A 77 7.24 -13.91 -0.87
CA SER A 77 6.97 -14.83 -1.98
C SER A 77 5.65 -14.52 -2.67
N GLU A 78 4.59 -14.24 -1.92
CA GLU A 78 3.28 -13.92 -2.48
C GLU A 78 3.28 -12.58 -3.23
N LEU A 79 3.99 -11.57 -2.74
CA LEU A 79 4.17 -10.31 -3.48
C LEU A 79 4.95 -10.53 -4.79
N LEU A 80 6.06 -11.28 -4.75
CA LEU A 80 6.86 -11.55 -5.95
C LEU A 80 6.08 -12.37 -6.99
N LYS A 81 5.34 -13.40 -6.57
CA LYS A 81 4.45 -14.16 -7.46
C LYS A 81 3.39 -13.27 -8.09
N TYR A 82 2.82 -12.35 -7.30
CA TYR A 82 1.84 -11.41 -7.80
C TYR A 82 2.45 -10.48 -8.85
N LEU A 83 3.57 -9.83 -8.54
CA LEU A 83 4.28 -8.95 -9.47
C LEU A 83 4.65 -9.67 -10.77
N ALA A 84 5.13 -10.92 -10.68
CA ALA A 84 5.46 -11.74 -11.85
C ALA A 84 4.25 -12.08 -12.74
N SER A 85 3.03 -12.07 -12.19
CA SER A 85 1.78 -12.28 -12.94
C SER A 85 1.20 -10.99 -13.54
N GLN A 86 1.68 -9.82 -13.12
CA GLN A 86 1.18 -8.53 -13.59
C GLN A 86 2.03 -8.01 -14.75
N ALA A 87 1.38 -7.68 -15.86
CA ALA A 87 2.09 -7.23 -17.06
C ALA A 87 2.76 -5.86 -16.86
N HIS A 88 2.11 -4.91 -16.15
CA HIS A 88 2.61 -3.53 -15.99
C HIS A 88 2.13 -2.87 -14.69
N VAL A 89 2.93 -2.98 -13.63
CA VAL A 89 2.77 -2.18 -12.41
C VAL A 89 3.56 -0.88 -12.56
N ARG A 90 2.86 0.25 -12.60
CA ARG A 90 3.46 1.57 -12.81
C ARG A 90 4.02 2.17 -11.53
N ALA A 91 3.36 1.89 -10.40
CA ALA A 91 3.81 2.27 -9.08
C ALA A 91 3.21 1.32 -8.04
N LEU A 92 3.95 1.12 -6.95
CA LEU A 92 3.52 0.38 -5.77
C LEU A 92 3.28 1.36 -4.63
N VAL A 93 2.05 1.48 -4.17
CA VAL A 93 1.71 2.24 -2.96
C VAL A 93 1.78 1.31 -1.76
N TRP A 94 2.68 1.61 -0.83
CA TRP A 94 2.80 0.87 0.42
C TRP A 94 1.76 1.35 1.44
N GLY A 95 0.99 0.43 1.99
CA GLY A 95 0.04 0.70 3.07
C GLY A 95 0.21 -0.14 4.32
N GLY A 96 1.37 -0.80 4.45
CA GLY A 96 1.79 -1.38 5.73
C GLY A 96 2.49 -0.36 6.63
N ASP A 97 3.09 -0.82 7.72
CA ASP A 97 3.76 0.03 8.71
C ASP A 97 4.88 0.89 8.07
N ASP A 98 4.87 2.20 8.36
CA ASP A 98 5.91 3.16 7.95
C ASP A 98 7.29 2.76 8.50
N ALA A 99 7.36 2.03 9.62
CA ALA A 99 8.61 1.50 10.17
C ALA A 99 9.34 0.61 9.17
N ALA A 100 8.61 -0.10 8.29
CA ALA A 100 9.17 -0.90 7.20
C ALA A 100 10.04 -0.08 6.23
N LEU A 101 9.77 1.22 6.14
CA LEU A 101 10.42 2.16 5.23
C LEU A 101 11.32 3.17 5.95
N SER A 102 11.46 3.02 7.27
CA SER A 102 12.29 3.89 8.10
C SER A 102 13.74 3.97 7.62
N VAL A 103 14.38 5.10 7.94
CA VAL A 103 15.78 5.40 7.56
C VAL A 103 16.77 4.58 8.38
N THR A 104 16.41 4.16 9.60
CA THR A 104 17.29 3.39 10.46
C THR A 104 17.42 1.95 9.96
N SER A 105 18.65 1.52 9.72
CA SER A 105 18.95 0.22 9.11
C SER A 105 18.45 -0.98 9.92
N SER A 106 18.31 -0.83 11.24
CA SER A 106 17.89 -1.89 12.16
C SER A 106 16.41 -2.22 12.06
N SER A 107 15.53 -1.23 11.90
CA SER A 107 14.08 -1.43 11.74
C SER A 107 13.75 -1.89 10.31
N ARG A 108 14.41 -1.30 9.30
CA ARG A 108 14.24 -1.69 7.89
C ARG A 108 14.62 -3.16 7.61
N ARG A 109 15.71 -3.68 8.18
CA ARG A 109 16.14 -5.08 8.00
C ARG A 109 15.22 -6.10 8.68
N ARG A 110 14.50 -5.68 9.71
CA ARG A 110 13.58 -6.55 10.45
C ARG A 110 12.27 -6.76 9.69
N HIS A 111 11.77 -5.74 8.99
CA HIS A 111 10.53 -5.86 8.23
C HIS A 111 10.74 -6.54 6.87
N TRP A 112 9.86 -7.46 6.50
CA TRP A 112 9.97 -8.23 5.25
C TRP A 112 10.00 -7.32 4.01
N PHE A 113 9.10 -6.33 3.95
CA PHE A 113 9.04 -5.38 2.83
C PHE A 113 10.31 -4.55 2.69
N GLY A 114 10.90 -4.12 3.82
CA GLY A 114 12.15 -3.35 3.84
C GLY A 114 13.33 -4.12 3.23
N ARG A 115 13.32 -5.46 3.31
CA ARG A 115 14.34 -6.32 2.68
C ARG A 115 14.14 -6.52 1.18
N MET A 116 12.91 -6.50 0.69
CA MET A 116 12.62 -6.81 -0.72
C MET A 116 12.38 -5.59 -1.61
N ARG A 117 12.22 -4.39 -1.03
CA ARG A 117 11.94 -3.17 -1.78
C ARG A 117 12.92 -2.89 -2.93
N GLU A 118 14.17 -3.34 -2.78
CA GLU A 118 15.23 -3.16 -3.80
C GLU A 118 15.03 -4.09 -5.01
N GLN A 119 14.20 -5.11 -4.89
CA GLN A 119 13.82 -6.03 -5.97
C GLN A 119 12.56 -5.56 -6.72
N VAL A 120 11.89 -4.50 -6.22
CA VAL A 120 10.72 -3.93 -6.88
C VAL A 120 11.21 -2.92 -7.92
N GLU A 121 10.98 -3.23 -9.20
CA GLU A 121 11.45 -2.40 -10.32
C GLU A 121 10.66 -1.10 -10.50
N CYS A 122 9.44 -1.04 -9.95
CA CYS A 122 8.60 0.14 -10.04
C CYS A 122 8.79 1.11 -8.85
N PRO A 123 8.49 2.40 -9.02
CA PRO A 123 8.51 3.36 -7.92
C PRO A 123 7.61 2.94 -6.76
N ILE A 124 8.15 2.99 -5.54
CA ILE A 124 7.41 2.76 -4.31
C ILE A 124 6.97 4.12 -3.75
N VAL A 125 5.67 4.28 -3.53
CA VAL A 125 5.02 5.48 -2.99
C VAL A 125 4.49 5.17 -1.60
N THR A 126 4.60 6.14 -0.68
CA THR A 126 4.02 6.03 0.67
C THR A 126 3.05 7.16 0.91
N ALA A 127 1.90 6.83 1.49
CA ALA A 127 0.96 7.83 1.97
C ALA A 127 1.39 8.29 3.37
N SER A 128 2.26 9.29 3.44
CA SER A 128 2.62 9.90 4.72
C SER A 128 1.50 10.83 5.17
N ARG A 129 0.99 10.68 6.40
CA ARG A 129 0.20 11.77 7.01
C ARG A 129 1.10 13.00 7.06
N LYS A 130 0.64 14.12 6.49
CA LYS A 130 1.33 15.40 6.58
C LYS A 130 1.47 15.72 8.07
N ARG A 131 2.66 15.48 8.63
CA ARG A 131 2.98 15.86 10.00
C ARG A 131 2.83 17.38 10.03
N SER A 132 1.84 17.89 10.76
CA SER A 132 1.76 19.31 11.04
C SER A 132 3.13 19.70 11.61
N ILE A 133 3.80 20.65 10.96
CA ILE A 133 5.04 21.22 11.48
C ILE A 133 4.61 21.93 12.77
N ALA A 134 4.71 21.22 13.89
CA ALA A 134 4.65 21.83 15.19
C ALA A 134 5.79 22.84 15.22
N LYS A 135 5.43 24.13 15.21
CA LYS A 135 6.37 25.23 15.42
C LYS A 135 7.23 24.87 16.64
N ARG A 136 8.52 24.59 16.41
CA ARG A 136 9.53 24.78 17.45
C ARG A 136 9.51 26.26 17.79
N SER A 137 8.84 26.62 18.89
CA SER A 137 9.22 27.81 19.63
C SER A 137 10.55 27.49 20.31
N GLU A 138 11.63 27.70 19.58
CA GLU A 138 12.93 28.03 20.18
C GLU A 138 12.80 29.44 20.77
N GLY A 139 13.20 29.58 22.03
CA GLY A 139 13.16 30.81 22.81
C GLY A 139 13.51 30.53 24.27
N SER A 140 14.78 30.12 24.47
CA SER A 140 15.46 30.07 25.77
C SER A 140 15.81 31.48 26.25
N GLU A 141 15.71 31.70 27.56
CA GLU A 141 16.50 32.61 28.43
C GLU A 141 16.51 34.12 28.07
N ASN A 142 16.13 35.04 28.97
CA ASN A 142 16.54 35.24 30.37
C ASN A 142 15.41 35.79 31.23
#